data_AF-A0A8H9W5U9-F1
#
_entry.id   AF-A0A8H9W5U9-F1
#
_cell.length_a   1.000
_cell.length_b   1.000
_cell.length_c   1.000
_cell.angle_alpha   90.00
_cell.angle_beta   90.00
_cell.angle_gamma   90.00
#
_symmetry.space_group_name_H-M   'P 1'
#
loop_
_entity.id
_entity.type
_entity.pdbx_description
1 polymer ?
#
loop_
_entity_poly.entity_id
_entity_poly.type
_entity_poly.pdbx_seq_one_letter_code
_entity_poly.pdbx_strand_id
1 'polypeptide(L)'
;FNSCALNVESRNYEEAEAICTQAIALLKQSHGPRLKVRELTSFALSNRGVARIKAQKDTAGISDLYEAVQISKNSLVTHNLTRAKKELSL
;
A
#
# COMPACT_ATOMS: atom_id res chain seq x y z
N PHE A 1 0.44 10.01 -5.41
CA PHE A 1 0.09 8.59 -5.67
C PHE A 1 1.12 7.91 -6.56
N ASN A 2 1.33 8.35 -7.81
CA ASN A 2 2.31 7.73 -8.73
C ASN A 2 3.73 7.65 -8.13
N SER A 3 4.19 8.70 -7.44
CA SER A 3 5.51 8.69 -6.78
C SER A 3 5.67 7.62 -5.68
N CYS A 4 4.57 7.21 -5.03
CA CYS A 4 4.59 6.13 -4.04
C CYS A 4 4.85 4.77 -4.73
N ALA A 5 4.12 4.48 -5.82
CA ALA A 5 4.36 3.27 -6.61
C ALA A 5 5.78 3.24 -7.22
N LEU A 6 6.23 4.37 -7.79
CA LEU A 6 7.54 4.48 -8.42
C LEU A 6 8.70 4.23 -7.45
N ASN A 7 8.60 4.70 -6.20
CA ASN A 7 9.66 4.44 -5.21
C ASN A 7 9.70 2.98 -4.76
N VAL A 8 8.54 2.28 -4.70
CA VAL A 8 8.51 0.83 -4.47
C VAL A 8 9.20 0.09 -5.61
N GLU A 9 8.88 0.42 -6.85
CA GLU A 9 9.49 -0.17 -8.05
C GLU A 9 11.00 0.08 -8.11
N SER A 10 11.41 1.30 -7.75
CA SER A 10 12.82 1.73 -7.67
C SER A 10 13.57 1.18 -6.46
N ARG A 11 12.90 0.39 -5.61
CA ARG A 11 13.45 -0.20 -4.36
C ARG A 11 13.87 0.80 -3.29
N ASN A 12 13.39 2.04 -3.38
CA ASN A 12 13.59 3.07 -2.37
C ASN A 12 12.56 2.91 -1.26
N TYR A 13 12.65 1.84 -0.46
CA TYR A 13 11.55 1.40 0.40
C TYR A 13 11.23 2.38 1.55
N GLU A 14 12.23 3.02 2.15
CA GLU A 14 11.98 4.04 3.20
C GLU A 14 11.27 5.27 2.64
N GLU A 15 11.74 5.77 1.49
CA GLU A 15 11.12 6.90 0.79
C GLU A 15 9.71 6.54 0.30
N ALA A 16 9.54 5.33 -0.21
CA ALA A 16 8.23 4.82 -0.58
C ALA A 16 7.26 4.82 0.61
N GLU A 17 7.69 4.34 1.78
CA GLU A 17 6.85 4.36 2.98
C GLU A 17 6.42 5.80 3.35
N ALA A 18 7.35 6.74 3.33
CA ALA A 18 7.08 8.14 3.64
C ALA A 18 6.07 8.76 2.65
N ILE A 19 6.34 8.63 1.34
CA ILE A 19 5.49 9.18 0.28
C ILE A 19 4.11 8.52 0.27
N CYS A 20 4.03 7.19 0.42
CA CYS A 20 2.74 6.50 0.49
C CYS A 20 1.94 6.94 1.73
N THR A 21 2.60 7.17 2.86
CA THR A 21 1.94 7.69 4.08
C THR A 21 1.36 9.08 3.85
N GLN A 22 2.13 9.98 3.23
CA GLN A 22 1.64 11.32 2.85
C GLN A 22 0.46 11.23 1.88
N ALA A 23 0.54 10.35 0.87
CA ALA A 23 -0.54 10.15 -0.09
C ALA A 23 -1.85 9.67 0.59
N ILE A 24 -1.77 8.74 1.54
CA ILE A 24 -2.92 8.28 2.32
C ILE A 24 -3.53 9.43 3.13
N ALA A 25 -2.69 10.26 3.79
CA ALA A 25 -3.17 11.40 4.55
C ALA A 25 -3.92 12.42 3.66
N LEU A 26 -3.39 12.72 2.48
CA LEU A 26 -4.04 13.60 1.51
C LEU A 26 -5.35 13.01 0.98
N LEU A 27 -5.40 11.71 0.71
CA LEU A 27 -6.62 11.03 0.25
C LEU A 27 -7.73 11.07 1.31
N LYS A 28 -7.39 10.97 2.61
CA LYS A 28 -8.35 11.11 3.70
C LYS A 28 -8.99 12.50 3.76
N GLN A 29 -8.29 13.52 3.28
CA GLN A 29 -8.78 14.92 3.22
C GLN A 29 -9.43 15.26 1.88
N SER A 30 -9.43 14.34 0.92
CA SER A 30 -9.94 14.59 -0.42
C SER A 30 -11.46 14.63 -0.45
N HIS A 31 -12.00 15.66 -1.10
CA HIS A 31 -13.43 15.81 -1.40
C HIS A 31 -13.81 15.23 -2.77
N GLY A 32 -12.89 14.49 -3.41
CA GLY A 32 -13.14 13.85 -4.69
C GLY A 32 -14.16 12.71 -4.62
N PRO A 33 -14.50 12.09 -5.77
CA PRO A 33 -15.47 11.00 -5.81
C PRO A 33 -15.09 9.86 -4.86
N ARG A 34 -15.99 9.54 -3.92
CA ARG A 34 -15.73 8.59 -2.81
C ARG A 34 -15.18 7.24 -3.27
N LEU A 35 -15.72 6.69 -4.36
CA LEU A 35 -15.25 5.43 -4.93
C LEU A 35 -13.80 5.53 -5.40
N LYS A 36 -13.44 6.62 -6.09
CA LYS A 36 -12.08 6.84 -6.57
C LYS A 36 -11.09 7.07 -5.44
N VAL A 37 -11.49 7.85 -4.43
CA VAL A 37 -10.67 8.07 -3.22
C VAL A 37 -10.41 6.74 -2.51
N ARG A 38 -11.42 5.89 -2.33
CA ARG A 38 -11.26 4.55 -1.74
C ARG A 38 -10.30 3.68 -2.54
N GLU A 39 -10.45 3.63 -3.85
CA GLU A 39 -9.56 2.85 -4.73
C GLU A 39 -8.09 3.31 -4.59
N LEU A 40 -7.85 4.62 -4.68
CA LEU A 40 -6.51 5.18 -4.53
C LEU A 40 -5.91 4.93 -3.13
N THR A 41 -6.74 4.98 -2.08
CA THR A 41 -6.31 4.65 -0.72
C THR A 41 -5.90 3.18 -0.61
N SER A 42 -6.68 2.26 -1.20
CA SER A 42 -6.32 0.84 -1.24
C SER A 42 -4.98 0.61 -1.94
N PHE A 43 -4.74 1.27 -3.07
CA PHE A 43 -3.46 1.14 -3.77
C PHE A 43 -2.29 1.74 -2.97
N ALA A 44 -2.49 2.89 -2.32
CA ALA A 44 -1.44 3.53 -1.52
C ALA A 44 -1.09 2.69 -0.28
N LEU A 45 -2.09 2.08 0.38
CA LEU A 45 -1.88 1.11 1.45
C LEU A 45 -1.13 -0.13 0.94
N SER A 46 -1.54 -0.68 -0.21
CA SER A 46 -0.88 -1.85 -0.79
C SER A 46 0.60 -1.60 -1.06
N ASN A 47 0.93 -0.45 -1.67
CA ASN A 47 2.30 -0.05 -1.96
C ASN A 47 3.11 0.21 -0.69
N ARG A 48 2.53 0.89 0.31
CA ARG A 48 3.17 1.10 1.62
C ARG A 48 3.44 -0.23 2.31
N GLY A 49 2.50 -1.17 2.23
CA GLY A 49 2.62 -2.50 2.79
C GLY A 49 3.79 -3.28 2.18
N VAL A 50 3.93 -3.27 0.85
CA VAL A 50 5.08 -3.86 0.15
C VAL A 50 6.39 -3.18 0.59
N ALA A 51 6.43 -1.84 0.62
CA ALA A 51 7.61 -1.09 1.05
C ALA A 51 8.05 -1.49 2.47
N ARG A 52 7.11 -1.56 3.40
CA ARG A 52 7.35 -1.94 4.80
C ARG A 52 7.88 -3.35 4.93
N ILE A 53 7.32 -4.35 4.23
CA ILE A 53 7.84 -5.72 4.24
C ILE A 53 9.29 -5.74 3.71
N LYS A 54 9.55 -5.04 2.60
CA LYS A 54 10.92 -4.96 2.05
C LYS A 54 11.91 -4.21 2.94
N ALA A 55 11.41 -3.37 3.84
CA ALA A 55 12.17 -2.70 4.89
C ALA A 55 12.15 -3.46 6.23
N GLN A 56 11.77 -4.76 6.26
CA GLN A 56 11.72 -5.61 7.46
C GLN A 56 10.73 -5.12 8.54
N LYS A 57 9.71 -4.36 8.16
CA LYS A 57 8.61 -3.88 9.01
C LYS A 57 7.37 -4.75 8.81
N ASP A 58 7.52 -6.06 8.95
CA ASP A 58 6.57 -7.07 8.46
C ASP A 58 5.17 -6.93 9.05
N THR A 59 5.04 -6.71 10.35
CA THR A 59 3.73 -6.56 11.02
C THR A 59 2.97 -5.34 10.50
N ALA A 60 3.65 -4.21 10.34
CA ALA A 60 3.05 -2.99 9.80
C ALA A 60 2.70 -3.18 8.31
N GLY A 61 3.58 -3.85 7.57
CA GLY A 61 3.39 -4.08 6.14
C GLY A 61 2.23 -5.04 5.83
N ILE A 62 2.11 -6.15 6.57
CA ILE A 62 1.00 -7.10 6.39
C ILE A 62 -0.33 -6.47 6.82
N SER A 63 -0.33 -5.64 7.86
CA SER A 63 -1.52 -4.90 8.30
C SER A 63 -2.03 -3.96 7.21
N ASP A 64 -1.15 -3.18 6.57
CA ASP A 64 -1.50 -2.32 5.44
C ASP A 64 -2.10 -3.13 4.27
N LEU A 65 -1.53 -4.29 3.95
CA LEU A 65 -2.00 -5.14 2.85
C LEU A 65 -3.38 -5.75 3.12
N TYR A 66 -3.65 -6.16 4.37
CA TYR A 66 -4.99 -6.60 4.76
C TYR A 66 -6.00 -5.47 4.63
N GLU A 67 -5.70 -4.27 5.12
CA GLU A 67 -6.59 -3.11 4.99
C GLU A 67 -6.86 -2.78 3.52
N ALA A 68 -5.82 -2.80 2.69
CA ALA A 68 -5.94 -2.53 1.26
C ALA A 68 -6.94 -3.45 0.56
N VAL A 69 -6.89 -4.77 0.82
CA VAL A 69 -7.81 -5.76 0.24
C VAL A 69 -9.25 -5.57 0.72
N GLN A 70 -9.45 -5.16 1.99
CA GLN A 70 -10.80 -4.87 2.50
C GLN A 70 -11.41 -3.64 1.82
N ILE A 71 -10.60 -2.67 1.40
CA ILE A 71 -11.09 -1.47 0.71
C ILE A 71 -11.40 -1.74 -0.76
N SER A 72 -10.55 -2.50 -1.46
CA SER A 72 -10.71 -2.84 -2.87
C SER A 72 -10.21 -4.25 -3.16
N LYS A 73 -11.06 -5.07 -3.78
CA LYS A 73 -10.72 -6.43 -4.24
C LYS A 73 -9.96 -6.45 -5.57
N ASN A 74 -9.16 -5.41 -5.83
CA ASN A 74 -8.34 -5.34 -7.02
C ASN A 74 -7.33 -6.51 -7.04
N SER A 75 -7.09 -7.08 -8.23
CA SER A 75 -6.22 -8.24 -8.41
C SER A 75 -4.78 -7.97 -7.99
N LEU A 76 -4.26 -6.77 -8.24
CA LEU A 76 -2.89 -6.37 -7.85
C LEU A 76 -2.75 -6.29 -6.33
N VAL A 77 -3.74 -5.69 -5.66
CA VAL A 77 -3.76 -5.57 -4.19
C VAL A 77 -3.84 -6.93 -3.52
N THR A 78 -4.70 -7.81 -4.04
CA THR A 78 -4.86 -9.19 -3.56
C THR A 78 -3.60 -10.03 -3.80
N HIS A 79 -2.97 -9.85 -4.95
CA HIS A 79 -1.70 -10.50 -5.29
C HIS A 79 -0.58 -10.08 -4.34
N ASN A 80 -0.46 -8.79 -3.99
CA ASN A 80 0.55 -8.31 -3.05
C ASN A 80 0.37 -8.92 -1.66
N LEU A 81 -0.86 -8.98 -1.13
CA LEU A 81 -1.14 -9.67 0.14
C LEU A 81 -0.76 -11.15 0.08
N THR A 82 -1.11 -11.84 -1.01
CA THR A 82 -0.80 -13.27 -1.20
C THR A 82 0.70 -13.52 -1.23
N ARG A 83 1.48 -12.65 -1.90
CA ARG A 83 2.94 -12.75 -1.95
C ARG A 83 3.57 -12.47 -0.59
N ALA A 84 3.10 -11.44 0.10
CA ALA A 84 3.54 -11.11 1.45
C ALA A 84 3.34 -12.28 2.42
N LYS A 85 2.16 -12.91 2.41
CA LYS A 85 1.90 -14.09 3.22
C LYS A 85 2.88 -15.22 2.95
N LYS A 86 3.16 -15.53 1.68
CA LYS A 86 4.15 -16.55 1.30
C LYS A 86 5.56 -16.19 1.77
N GLU A 87 5.98 -14.94 1.62
CA GLU A 87 7.29 -14.44 2.05
C GLU A 87 7.46 -14.55 3.58
N LEU A 88 6.38 -14.29 4.33
CA LEU A 88 6.36 -14.33 5.80
C LEU A 88 5.94 -15.69 6.38
N SER A 89 5.65 -16.69 5.53
CA SER A 89 5.14 -18.00 5.93
C SER A 89 3.85 -17.96 6.79
N LEU A 90 2.89 -17.11 6.38
CA LEU A 90 1.57 -16.90 7.00
C LEU A 90 0.40 -17.47 6.16
#